data_AF-M5CB64-F1
#
_entry.id   AF-M5CB64-F1
#
_cell.length_a   1.000
_cell.length_b   1.000
_cell.length_c   1.000
_cell.angle_alpha   90.00
_cell.angle_beta   90.00
_cell.angle_gamma   90.00
#
_symmetry.space_group_name_H-M   'P 1'
#
loop_
_entity.id
_entity.type
_entity.pdbx_description
1 polymer ?
#
loop_
_entity_poly.entity_id
_entity_poly.type
_entity_poly.pdbx_seq_one_letter_code
_entity_poly.pdbx_strand_id
1 'polypeptide(L)'
;MPIAFRSYPAGALEGPKCAIWETLCATMAHPALFKPFEIDGPPKWSFTGADLGCNNPLRHVLTEVKKVYSNRHVATVLSLGTGHINTIQVVNTYWLQQFLPAAVIAAMRSIAANTEGVAQEIARQFSSTKDIYFRLNVDQGLQSVGVEKWEQLAEVAAHTRAYMRLAEVDQAMDQAAKAIVTSEVKVPTEHIDGTVQISIPRDGLPIKIADGTCPAPTLGYTGREDMIEVAQSCILEQDSKEQIVCVMYGPGGAGKTQLAFKVVERTRGHWADVIYIDASTQDSIEAGLQGVSVARKIGDSFQHTLRWLGSHPGPWLLVMDNADDPSLPLRDYLPSGGHGSIIITTRLYGITALAQGPNSKCNVSSMSQDDALALLLKAAQKQDRELPSEETESATAIVEASDVGHFALAIVHAGAFIGQSQHMTFSSYRLMLRDKKRQALEAYSRLPAAVKVDSYGHTNYFG
;
A
#
# COMPACT_ATOMS: atom_id res chain seq x y z
N MET A 1 -22.12 -2.19 -2.36
CA MET A 1 -21.69 -1.64 -3.65
C MET A 1 -21.74 -0.12 -3.56
N PRO A 2 -20.66 0.61 -3.91
CA PRO A 2 -20.64 2.07 -3.86
C PRO A 2 -21.68 2.68 -4.82
N ILE A 3 -22.37 3.73 -4.38
CA ILE A 3 -23.37 4.45 -5.17
C ILE A 3 -22.93 5.90 -5.28
N ALA A 4 -22.86 6.41 -6.51
CA ALA A 4 -22.57 7.82 -6.78
C ALA A 4 -23.87 8.62 -6.87
N PHE A 5 -24.04 9.61 -6.00
CA PHE A 5 -25.09 10.61 -6.13
C PHE A 5 -24.72 11.60 -7.22
N ARG A 6 -25.62 11.82 -8.18
CA ARG A 6 -25.35 12.63 -9.38
C ARG A 6 -26.37 13.75 -9.50
N SER A 7 -25.90 14.94 -9.88
CA SER A 7 -26.73 16.08 -10.26
C SER A 7 -27.01 16.14 -11.77
N TYR A 8 -26.57 15.12 -12.52
CA TYR A 8 -26.72 14.99 -13.97
C TYR A 8 -27.30 13.61 -14.33
N PRO A 9 -27.93 13.47 -15.52
CA PRO A 9 -28.49 12.19 -15.96
C PRO A 9 -27.39 11.13 -16.17
N ALA A 10 -27.63 9.89 -15.74
CA ALA A 10 -26.69 8.78 -15.91
C ALA A 10 -27.41 7.52 -16.38
N GLY A 11 -26.78 6.75 -17.29
CA GLY A 11 -27.41 5.59 -17.93
C GLY A 11 -27.49 4.31 -17.07
N ALA A 12 -26.85 4.28 -15.90
CA ALA A 12 -26.82 3.09 -15.03
C ALA A 12 -26.75 3.47 -13.54
N LEU A 13 -27.53 2.76 -12.70
CA LEU A 13 -27.59 2.92 -11.24
C LEU A 13 -27.74 4.39 -10.81
N GLU A 14 -28.90 4.99 -11.12
CA GLU A 14 -29.22 6.38 -10.77
C GLU A 14 -29.26 6.66 -9.25
N GLY A 15 -29.37 5.63 -8.42
CA GLY A 15 -29.54 5.78 -6.97
C GLY A 15 -30.90 6.40 -6.61
N PRO A 16 -31.15 6.71 -5.33
CA PRO A 16 -32.41 7.34 -4.94
C PRO A 16 -32.43 8.83 -5.35
N LYS A 17 -33.59 9.28 -5.85
CA LYS A 17 -33.88 10.71 -5.97
C LYS A 17 -34.06 11.28 -4.57
N CYS A 18 -33.19 12.19 -4.19
CA CYS A 18 -33.14 12.73 -2.84
C CYS A 18 -32.73 14.21 -2.85
N ALA A 19 -32.98 14.89 -1.73
CA ALA A 19 -32.51 16.23 -1.49
C ALA A 19 -31.00 16.26 -1.24
N ILE A 20 -30.39 17.43 -1.46
CA ILE A 20 -28.95 17.63 -1.24
C ILE A 20 -28.54 17.25 0.19
N TRP A 21 -29.34 17.62 1.19
CA TRP A 21 -29.03 17.31 2.59
C TRP A 21 -29.09 15.80 2.88
N GLU A 22 -29.99 15.05 2.23
CA GLU A 22 -30.08 13.59 2.36
C GLU A 22 -28.84 12.91 1.76
N THR A 23 -28.35 13.42 0.62
CA THR A 23 -27.08 12.99 0.02
C THR A 23 -25.92 13.24 0.97
N LEU A 24 -25.84 14.43 1.58
CA LEU A 24 -24.78 14.75 2.54
C LEU A 24 -24.81 13.79 3.73
N CYS A 25 -25.97 13.57 4.34
CA CYS A 25 -26.12 12.62 5.45
C CYS A 25 -25.76 11.18 5.03
N ALA A 26 -26.18 10.73 3.85
CA ALA A 26 -25.84 9.41 3.32
C ALA A 26 -24.33 9.22 3.09
N THR A 27 -23.64 10.25 2.59
CA THR A 27 -22.18 10.19 2.36
C THR A 27 -21.36 10.29 3.65
N MET A 28 -21.90 10.93 4.69
CA MET A 28 -21.27 11.05 6.00
C MET A 28 -21.53 9.85 6.92
N ALA A 29 -22.54 9.02 6.62
CA ALA A 29 -22.80 7.80 7.39
C ALA A 29 -21.52 6.97 7.49
N HIS A 30 -21.20 6.44 8.66
CA HIS A 30 -20.01 5.62 8.82
C HIS A 30 -20.21 4.74 10.05
N PRO A 31 -20.10 3.41 9.98
CA PRO A 31 -20.47 2.50 11.07
C PRO A 31 -19.86 2.88 12.44
N ALA A 32 -18.66 3.44 12.42
CA ALA A 32 -17.98 3.92 13.61
C ALA A 32 -18.20 5.41 13.97
N LEU A 33 -18.66 6.29 13.06
CA LEU A 33 -18.75 7.75 13.29
C LEU A 33 -20.20 8.26 13.30
N PHE A 34 -21.01 7.83 12.34
CA PHE A 34 -22.36 8.33 12.12
C PHE A 34 -23.29 7.18 11.75
N LYS A 35 -24.51 7.19 12.32
CA LYS A 35 -25.50 6.13 12.07
C LYS A 35 -25.77 5.96 10.57
N PRO A 36 -26.14 4.74 10.11
CA PRO A 36 -26.61 4.54 8.74
C PRO A 36 -27.74 5.53 8.43
N PHE A 37 -27.71 6.11 7.23
CA PHE A 37 -28.74 7.04 6.78
C PHE A 37 -29.64 6.33 5.77
N GLU A 38 -30.94 6.48 5.94
CA GLU A 38 -31.92 5.86 5.07
C GLU A 38 -32.59 6.93 4.20
N ILE A 39 -32.72 6.63 2.91
CA ILE A 39 -33.46 7.46 1.97
C ILE A 39 -34.70 6.69 1.54
N ASP A 40 -35.86 7.27 1.82
CA ASP A 40 -37.15 6.67 1.50
C ASP A 40 -37.41 6.68 -0.01
N GLY A 41 -37.95 5.57 -0.51
CA GLY A 41 -38.28 5.37 -1.92
C GLY A 41 -38.63 3.91 -2.22
N PRO A 42 -39.07 3.58 -3.45
CA PRO A 42 -39.17 2.21 -3.92
C PRO A 42 -37.94 1.85 -4.80
N PRO A 43 -36.96 1.06 -4.31
CA PRO A 43 -36.82 0.48 -2.97
C PRO A 43 -36.30 1.48 -1.95
N LYS A 44 -36.43 1.16 -0.65
CA LYS A 44 -35.83 1.95 0.43
C LYS A 44 -34.32 1.75 0.41
N TRP A 45 -33.56 2.82 0.50
CA TRP A 45 -32.10 2.77 0.44
C TRP A 45 -31.52 2.98 1.83
N SER A 46 -30.52 2.17 2.19
CA SER A 46 -29.76 2.31 3.43
C SER A 46 -28.30 2.50 3.10
N PHE A 47 -27.71 3.57 3.61
CA PHE A 47 -26.33 3.94 3.37
C PHE A 47 -25.53 3.86 4.67
N THR A 48 -24.54 2.97 4.68
CA THR A 48 -23.34 3.08 5.48
C THR A 48 -22.31 3.69 4.54
N GLY A 49 -21.81 4.89 4.81
CA GLY A 49 -21.03 5.68 3.85
C GLY A 49 -19.65 5.07 3.53
N ALA A 50 -18.63 5.88 3.26
CA ALA A 50 -17.41 5.45 2.57
C ALA A 50 -16.40 4.58 3.37
N ASP A 51 -16.87 3.64 4.20
CA ASP A 51 -16.07 2.61 4.87
C ASP A 51 -15.35 1.67 3.88
N LEU A 52 -15.84 1.58 2.64
CA LEU A 52 -15.25 0.82 1.53
C LEU A 52 -14.11 1.56 0.77
N GLY A 53 -13.47 2.56 1.38
CA GLY A 53 -12.30 3.21 0.77
C GLY A 53 -12.61 4.24 -0.31
N CYS A 54 -13.79 4.87 -0.26
CA CYS A 54 -14.23 5.89 -1.23
C CYS A 54 -13.97 7.34 -0.76
N ASN A 55 -13.22 7.53 0.33
CA ASN A 55 -13.01 8.86 0.94
C ASN A 55 -12.14 9.81 0.10
N ASN A 56 -11.31 9.25 -0.77
CA ASN A 56 -10.76 9.96 -1.92
C ASN A 56 -11.48 9.45 -3.18
N PRO A 57 -12.38 10.24 -3.78
CA PRO A 57 -13.26 9.74 -4.82
C PRO A 57 -12.57 9.62 -6.18
N LEU A 58 -11.28 9.96 -6.32
CA LEU A 58 -10.63 10.12 -7.62
C LEU A 58 -10.72 8.88 -8.52
N ARG A 59 -10.57 7.66 -8.01
CA ARG A 59 -10.75 6.43 -8.81
C ARG A 59 -12.13 6.40 -9.48
N HIS A 60 -13.16 6.68 -8.69
CA HIS A 60 -14.55 6.67 -9.16
C HIS A 60 -14.85 7.88 -10.06
N VAL A 61 -14.32 9.06 -9.73
CA VAL A 61 -14.50 10.28 -10.52
C VAL A 61 -13.86 10.13 -11.90
N LEU A 62 -12.64 9.62 -12.01
CA LEU A 62 -11.97 9.45 -13.30
C LEU A 62 -12.69 8.39 -14.17
N THR A 63 -13.11 7.29 -13.54
CA THR A 63 -13.94 6.26 -14.20
C THR A 63 -15.28 6.84 -14.70
N GLU A 64 -15.93 7.67 -13.88
CA GLU A 64 -17.20 8.31 -14.23
C GLU A 64 -17.02 9.36 -15.34
N VAL A 65 -15.97 10.18 -15.28
CA VAL A 65 -15.63 11.17 -16.30
C VAL A 65 -15.43 10.49 -17.66
N LYS A 66 -14.72 9.36 -17.70
CA LYS A 66 -14.59 8.55 -18.91
C LYS A 66 -15.94 8.09 -19.47
N LYS A 67 -16.83 7.61 -18.60
CA LYS A 67 -18.16 7.12 -19.00
C LYS A 67 -19.06 8.24 -19.52
N VAL A 68 -19.09 9.37 -18.84
CA VAL A 68 -20.01 10.48 -19.14
C VAL A 68 -19.51 11.35 -20.29
N TYR A 69 -18.18 11.50 -20.42
CA TYR A 69 -17.56 12.45 -21.34
C TYR A 69 -16.58 11.80 -22.32
N SER A 70 -16.88 10.61 -22.86
CA SER A 70 -15.96 9.78 -23.66
C SER A 70 -15.17 10.50 -24.76
N ASN A 71 -15.69 11.58 -25.36
CA ASN A 71 -15.03 12.34 -26.43
C ASN A 71 -14.44 13.69 -25.98
N ARG A 72 -14.15 13.86 -24.69
CA ARG A 72 -13.58 15.10 -24.15
C ARG A 72 -12.14 14.89 -23.71
N HIS A 73 -11.54 15.98 -23.26
CA HIS A 73 -10.21 15.97 -22.69
C HIS A 73 -10.24 16.60 -21.31
N VAL A 74 -9.38 16.11 -20.44
CA VAL A 74 -9.13 16.68 -19.12
C VAL A 74 -7.80 17.40 -19.17
N ALA A 75 -7.81 18.70 -18.86
CA ALA A 75 -6.61 19.52 -18.82
C ALA A 75 -5.93 19.48 -17.45
N THR A 76 -6.71 19.30 -16.37
CA THR A 76 -6.17 19.31 -15.01
C THR A 76 -7.06 18.49 -14.07
N VAL A 77 -6.43 17.77 -13.16
CA VAL A 77 -7.02 17.09 -12.02
C VAL A 77 -6.40 17.69 -10.76
N LEU A 78 -7.17 18.54 -10.08
CA LEU A 78 -6.76 19.12 -8.79
C LEU A 78 -7.44 18.35 -7.65
N SER A 79 -6.63 17.79 -6.77
CA SER A 79 -7.08 17.06 -5.60
C SER A 79 -6.72 17.84 -4.34
N LEU A 80 -7.72 18.12 -3.52
CA LEU A 80 -7.53 18.83 -2.25
C LEU A 80 -7.67 17.84 -1.10
N GLY A 81 -6.66 17.78 -0.24
CA GLY A 81 -6.64 16.97 0.96
C GLY A 81 -7.01 17.77 2.20
N THR A 82 -7.54 17.08 3.20
CA THR A 82 -7.93 17.66 4.49
C THR A 82 -6.83 17.57 5.54
N GLY A 83 -5.58 17.32 5.13
CA GLY A 83 -4.41 17.06 5.98
C GLY A 83 -3.95 15.59 5.93
N HIS A 84 -2.67 15.35 6.22
CA HIS A 84 -2.06 14.03 6.42
C HIS A 84 -2.31 13.48 7.83
N ILE A 85 -2.26 12.15 8.05
CA ILE A 85 -2.33 11.55 9.41
C ILE A 85 -1.16 11.98 10.31
N ASN A 86 -0.02 12.36 9.73
CA ASN A 86 1.11 12.86 10.51
C ASN A 86 0.97 14.35 10.84
N THR A 87 0.06 15.07 10.16
CA THR A 87 -0.27 16.47 10.46
C THR A 87 -1.54 16.65 11.20
N ILE A 88 -2.56 15.90 10.90
CA ILE A 88 -3.64 15.57 11.79
C ILE A 88 -3.04 14.53 12.73
N GLN A 89 -2.17 14.96 13.66
CA GLN A 89 -2.21 14.23 14.92
C GLN A 89 -3.67 14.30 15.33
N VAL A 90 -4.37 13.18 15.20
CA VAL A 90 -5.40 12.81 16.15
C VAL A 90 -4.73 13.06 17.48
N VAL A 91 -5.00 14.25 18.00
CA VAL A 91 -4.31 14.85 19.12
C VAL A 91 -4.13 13.75 20.13
N ASN A 92 -2.86 13.43 20.43
CA ASN A 92 -2.40 12.64 21.55
C ASN A 92 -3.54 11.81 22.17
N THR A 93 -3.68 10.56 21.73
CA THR A 93 -4.75 9.55 21.87
C THR A 93 -5.40 9.38 23.26
N TYR A 94 -5.64 10.47 23.99
CA TYR A 94 -5.73 10.51 25.44
C TYR A 94 -6.86 11.35 25.97
N TRP A 95 -7.09 12.51 25.35
CA TRP A 95 -8.30 13.29 25.59
C TRP A 95 -9.41 12.86 24.61
N LEU A 96 -9.10 12.53 23.35
CA LEU A 96 -10.09 11.95 22.43
C LEU A 96 -10.60 10.59 22.91
N GLN A 97 -9.76 9.75 23.55
CA GLN A 97 -10.23 8.52 24.19
C GLN A 97 -11.10 8.76 25.43
N GLN A 98 -11.05 9.94 26.05
CA GLN A 98 -11.96 10.32 27.14
C GLN A 98 -13.38 10.65 26.65
N PHE A 99 -13.56 10.96 25.36
CA PHE A 99 -14.85 11.43 24.81
C PHE A 99 -15.31 10.69 23.54
N LEU A 100 -14.46 9.90 22.88
CA LEU A 100 -14.77 9.14 21.67
C LEU A 100 -14.36 7.66 21.80
N PRO A 101 -15.24 6.73 21.40
CA PRO A 101 -14.92 5.30 21.34
C PRO A 101 -13.69 4.98 20.48
N ALA A 102 -12.90 3.96 20.87
CA ALA A 102 -11.72 3.51 20.10
C ALA A 102 -12.04 3.17 18.63
N ALA A 103 -13.25 2.69 18.35
CA ALA A 103 -13.73 2.41 17.00
C ALA A 103 -13.78 3.68 16.11
N VAL A 104 -14.16 4.83 16.66
CA VAL A 104 -14.19 6.15 15.97
C VAL A 104 -12.77 6.52 15.52
N ILE A 105 -11.80 6.39 16.42
CA ILE A 105 -10.39 6.74 16.17
C ILE A 105 -9.79 5.82 15.10
N ALA A 106 -10.05 4.51 15.20
CA ALA A 106 -9.60 3.53 14.21
C ALA A 106 -10.18 3.82 12.82
N ALA A 107 -11.47 4.17 12.76
CA ALA A 107 -12.13 4.57 11.53
C ALA A 107 -11.52 5.82 10.90
N MET A 108 -11.30 6.89 11.68
CA MET A 108 -10.68 8.12 11.17
C MET A 108 -9.27 7.86 10.60
N ARG A 109 -8.47 7.02 11.27
CA ARG A 109 -7.16 6.60 10.75
C ARG A 109 -7.27 5.80 9.45
N SER A 110 -8.20 4.86 9.39
CA SER A 110 -8.45 4.07 8.19
C SER A 110 -8.85 4.97 6.99
N ILE A 111 -9.77 5.90 7.21
CA ILE A 111 -10.24 6.88 6.22
C ILE A 111 -9.09 7.70 5.66
N ALA A 112 -8.26 8.29 6.53
CA ALA A 112 -7.19 9.16 6.09
C ALA A 112 -6.04 8.38 5.40
N ALA A 113 -5.75 7.16 5.86
CA ALA A 113 -4.73 6.30 5.25
C ALA A 113 -5.17 5.85 3.85
N ASN A 114 -6.44 5.48 3.71
CA ASN A 114 -7.02 5.13 2.43
C ASN A 114 -7.03 6.33 1.46
N THR A 115 -7.44 7.51 1.94
CA THR A 115 -7.47 8.76 1.16
C THR A 115 -6.10 9.08 0.56
N GLU A 116 -5.05 8.91 1.37
CA GLU A 116 -3.67 9.13 0.95
C GLU A 116 -3.17 8.03 0.01
N GLY A 117 -3.52 6.77 0.27
CA GLY A 117 -3.18 5.65 -0.62
C GLY A 117 -3.71 5.87 -2.04
N VAL A 118 -4.97 6.28 -2.18
CA VAL A 118 -5.56 6.64 -3.48
C VAL A 118 -4.86 7.85 -4.09
N ALA A 119 -4.52 8.87 -3.29
CA ALA A 119 -3.83 10.06 -3.82
C ALA A 119 -2.46 9.72 -4.41
N GLN A 120 -1.71 8.82 -3.77
CA GLN A 120 -0.40 8.36 -4.24
C GLN A 120 -0.51 7.50 -5.50
N GLU A 121 -1.52 6.63 -5.57
CA GLU A 121 -1.78 5.85 -6.78
C GLU A 121 -2.10 6.74 -7.98
N ILE A 122 -3.00 7.72 -7.81
CA ILE A 122 -3.32 8.66 -8.88
C ILE A 122 -2.09 9.51 -9.26
N ALA A 123 -1.28 9.91 -8.28
CA ALA A 123 0.00 10.58 -8.56
C ALA A 123 0.93 9.70 -9.44
N ARG A 124 1.04 8.41 -9.14
CA ARG A 124 1.81 7.46 -9.96
C ARG A 124 1.21 7.31 -11.36
N GLN A 125 -0.12 7.24 -11.47
CA GLN A 125 -0.81 7.13 -12.75
C GLN A 125 -0.50 8.32 -13.68
N PHE A 126 -0.43 9.54 -13.15
CA PHE A 126 -0.11 10.75 -13.92
C PHE A 126 1.39 11.12 -13.92
N SER A 127 2.27 10.27 -13.38
CA SER A 127 3.71 10.57 -13.27
C SER A 127 4.40 10.84 -14.62
N SER A 128 3.92 10.24 -15.70
CA SER A 128 4.43 10.44 -17.07
C SER A 128 3.85 11.68 -17.76
N THR A 129 2.78 12.26 -17.21
CA THR A 129 2.07 13.39 -17.82
C THR A 129 2.17 14.60 -16.88
N LYS A 130 3.23 15.39 -17.10
CA LYS A 130 3.47 16.61 -16.34
C LYS A 130 2.28 17.57 -16.45
N ASP A 131 2.05 18.31 -15.38
CA ASP A 131 1.07 19.40 -15.29
C ASP A 131 -0.40 18.98 -15.45
N ILE A 132 -0.72 17.69 -15.28
CA ILE A 132 -2.12 17.20 -15.25
C ILE A 132 -2.63 17.03 -13.83
N TYR A 133 -1.89 16.35 -12.94
CA TYR A 133 -2.36 16.05 -11.59
C TYR A 133 -1.64 16.89 -10.54
N PHE A 134 -2.41 17.59 -9.72
CA PHE A 134 -1.92 18.37 -8.60
C PHE A 134 -2.63 17.93 -7.32
N ARG A 135 -1.86 17.67 -6.27
CA ARG A 135 -2.38 17.36 -4.94
C ARG A 135 -1.92 18.45 -3.97
N LEU A 136 -2.87 19.15 -3.37
CA LEU A 136 -2.60 20.09 -2.29
C LEU A 136 -3.12 19.46 -1.00
N ASN A 137 -2.22 19.24 -0.04
CA ASN A 137 -2.55 18.60 1.22
C ASN A 137 -1.64 19.13 2.33
N VAL A 138 -2.22 19.67 3.41
CA VAL A 138 -1.43 20.30 4.48
C VAL A 138 -0.62 19.25 5.24
N ASP A 139 0.71 19.40 5.18
CA ASP A 139 1.73 18.40 5.54
C ASP A 139 2.54 18.72 6.81
N GLN A 140 2.35 19.92 7.41
CA GLN A 140 2.58 20.24 8.83
C GLN A 140 1.56 21.25 9.41
N GLY A 141 1.31 21.22 10.72
CA GLY A 141 0.64 22.30 11.46
C GLY A 141 -0.76 21.97 12.00
N LEU A 142 -1.50 21.05 11.38
CA LEU A 142 -2.86 20.72 11.82
C LEU A 142 -2.91 19.75 13.02
N GLN A 143 -1.81 19.61 13.77
CA GLN A 143 -1.63 18.55 14.77
C GLN A 143 -2.48 18.76 16.03
N SER A 144 -2.88 19.99 16.30
CA SER A 144 -3.62 20.44 17.48
C SER A 144 -5.10 20.67 17.22
N VAL A 145 -5.55 20.57 15.96
CA VAL A 145 -6.95 20.81 15.57
C VAL A 145 -7.74 19.52 15.75
N GLY A 146 -8.58 19.47 16.79
CA GLY A 146 -9.43 18.33 17.06
C GLY A 146 -10.59 18.25 16.06
N VAL A 147 -10.92 17.04 15.59
CA VAL A 147 -12.04 16.79 14.64
C VAL A 147 -13.40 17.27 15.20
N GLU A 148 -13.51 17.32 16.54
CA GLU A 148 -14.69 17.77 17.29
C GLU A 148 -14.82 19.30 17.40
N LYS A 149 -13.74 20.06 17.13
CA LYS A 149 -13.63 21.48 17.47
C LYS A 149 -13.77 22.37 16.23
N TRP A 150 -15.02 22.53 15.79
CA TRP A 150 -15.40 23.49 14.74
C TRP A 150 -15.01 24.95 15.05
N GLU A 151 -14.69 25.27 16.29
CA GLU A 151 -14.26 26.61 16.75
C GLU A 151 -12.79 26.95 16.42
N GLN A 152 -11.97 25.99 15.99
CA GLN A 152 -10.54 26.19 15.68
C GLN A 152 -10.24 26.62 14.23
N LEU A 153 -11.23 27.15 13.50
CA LEU A 153 -11.08 27.59 12.10
C LEU A 153 -9.93 28.60 11.89
N ALA A 154 -9.67 29.46 12.89
CA ALA A 154 -8.57 30.41 12.83
C ALA A 154 -7.19 29.73 12.82
N GLU A 155 -7.05 28.63 13.55
CA GLU A 155 -5.84 27.81 13.64
C GLU A 155 -5.63 27.02 12.34
N VAL A 156 -6.69 26.37 11.82
CA VAL A 156 -6.67 25.73 10.50
C VAL A 156 -6.24 26.72 9.42
N ALA A 157 -6.85 27.92 9.39
CA ALA A 157 -6.50 28.96 8.44
C ALA A 157 -5.03 29.43 8.59
N ALA A 158 -4.50 29.51 9.81
CA ALA A 158 -3.10 29.88 10.02
C ALA A 158 -2.14 28.81 9.47
N HIS A 159 -2.40 27.53 9.73
CA HIS A 159 -1.57 26.43 9.24
C HIS A 159 -1.68 26.23 7.73
N THR A 160 -2.88 26.36 7.15
CA THR A 160 -3.06 26.36 5.69
C THR A 160 -2.30 27.53 5.05
N ARG A 161 -2.35 28.74 5.63
CA ARG A 161 -1.55 29.87 5.11
C ARG A 161 -0.05 29.63 5.21
N ALA A 162 0.43 28.98 6.27
CA ALA A 162 1.84 28.62 6.40
C ALA A 162 2.26 27.58 5.36
N TYR A 163 1.43 26.55 5.17
CA TYR A 163 1.62 25.52 4.13
C TYR A 163 1.70 26.13 2.72
N MET A 164 0.76 27.04 2.39
CA MET A 164 0.73 27.73 1.11
C MET A 164 1.96 28.62 0.85
N ARG A 165 2.73 28.99 1.89
CA ARG A 165 3.96 29.79 1.76
C ARG A 165 5.21 28.95 1.56
N LEU A 166 5.11 27.61 1.62
CA LEU A 166 6.24 26.74 1.29
C LEU A 166 6.53 26.87 -0.21
N ALA A 167 7.80 27.07 -0.57
CA ALA A 167 8.19 27.38 -1.95
C ALA A 167 7.72 26.31 -2.96
N GLU A 168 7.78 25.03 -2.59
CA GLU A 168 7.32 23.92 -3.42
C GLU A 168 5.79 23.92 -3.62
N VAL A 169 5.04 24.33 -2.59
CA VAL A 169 3.57 24.39 -2.63
C VAL A 169 3.10 25.62 -3.41
N ASP A 170 3.74 26.77 -3.20
CA ASP A 170 3.49 27.99 -3.96
C ASP A 170 3.72 27.75 -5.46
N GLN A 171 4.84 27.10 -5.81
CA GLN A 171 5.13 26.69 -7.18
C GLN A 171 4.09 25.71 -7.74
N ALA A 172 3.68 24.71 -6.96
CA ALA A 172 2.67 23.74 -7.39
C ALA A 172 1.30 24.40 -7.62
N MET A 173 0.93 25.40 -6.79
CA MET A 173 -0.30 26.17 -6.97
C MET A 173 -0.25 27.04 -8.23
N ASP A 174 0.87 27.72 -8.48
CA ASP A 174 1.05 28.51 -9.70
C ASP A 174 1.02 27.63 -10.96
N GLN A 175 1.65 26.45 -10.90
CA GLN A 175 1.59 25.48 -11.99
C GLN A 175 0.17 24.95 -12.22
N ALA A 176 -0.56 24.63 -11.15
CA ALA A 176 -1.95 24.21 -11.24
C ALA A 176 -2.83 25.30 -11.84
N ALA A 177 -2.68 26.55 -11.38
CA ALA A 177 -3.41 27.70 -11.90
C ALA A 177 -3.09 27.93 -13.38
N LYS A 178 -1.81 27.86 -13.76
CA LYS A 178 -1.38 27.95 -15.16
C LYS A 178 -2.00 26.83 -15.99
N ALA A 179 -1.92 25.58 -15.55
CA ALA A 179 -2.48 24.43 -16.27
C ALA A 179 -4.00 24.58 -16.49
N ILE A 180 -4.73 25.07 -15.48
CA ILE A 180 -6.17 25.36 -15.59
C ILE A 180 -6.45 26.44 -16.63
N VAL A 181 -5.67 27.53 -16.64
CA VAL A 181 -5.89 28.68 -17.54
C VAL A 181 -5.46 28.39 -18.97
N THR A 182 -4.26 27.84 -19.16
CA THR A 182 -3.70 27.64 -20.50
C THR A 182 -4.21 26.36 -21.13
N SER A 183 -4.49 25.32 -20.33
CA SER A 183 -4.93 24.01 -20.79
C SER A 183 -4.05 23.44 -21.91
N GLU A 184 -2.74 23.68 -21.85
CA GLU A 184 -1.77 23.29 -22.89
C GLU A 184 -1.65 21.77 -23.02
N VAL A 185 -1.65 21.06 -21.88
CA VAL A 185 -1.61 19.59 -21.83
C VAL A 185 -3.02 19.08 -21.59
N LYS A 186 -3.44 18.09 -22.39
CA LYS A 186 -4.79 17.53 -22.37
C LYS A 186 -4.71 16.02 -22.49
N VAL A 187 -5.40 15.32 -21.60
CA VAL A 187 -5.50 13.87 -21.64
C VAL A 187 -6.91 13.50 -22.13
N PRO A 188 -7.06 12.68 -23.18
CA PRO A 188 -8.36 12.16 -23.59
C PRO A 188 -9.03 11.41 -22.44
N THR A 189 -10.33 11.64 -22.26
CA THR A 189 -11.12 10.99 -21.21
C THR A 189 -11.10 9.47 -21.28
N GLU A 190 -10.87 8.89 -22.47
CA GLU A 190 -10.76 7.45 -22.66
C GLU A 190 -9.56 6.82 -21.92
N HIS A 191 -8.52 7.61 -21.68
CA HIS A 191 -7.27 7.20 -21.04
C HIS A 191 -7.10 7.76 -19.62
N ILE A 192 -8.08 8.55 -19.13
CA ILE A 192 -7.94 9.33 -17.89
C ILE A 192 -7.97 8.49 -16.62
N ASP A 193 -8.56 7.30 -16.66
CA ASP A 193 -8.61 6.34 -15.55
C ASP A 193 -7.45 5.33 -15.58
N GLY A 194 -6.48 5.52 -16.49
CA GLY A 194 -5.31 4.65 -16.62
C GLY A 194 -5.60 3.31 -17.30
N THR A 195 -6.82 3.11 -17.83
CA THR A 195 -7.18 1.96 -18.65
C THR A 195 -6.82 2.25 -20.10
N VAL A 196 -5.61 1.87 -20.51
CA VAL A 196 -5.19 1.95 -21.91
C VAL A 196 -5.79 0.74 -22.65
N GLN A 197 -6.63 0.98 -23.67
CA GLN A 197 -6.87 -0.04 -24.70
C GLN A 197 -5.65 -0.07 -25.61
N ILE A 198 -4.77 -1.06 -25.41
CA ILE A 198 -3.48 -1.11 -26.09
C ILE A 198 -3.67 -1.56 -27.54
N SER A 199 -3.44 -0.62 -28.46
CA SER A 199 -2.87 -0.90 -29.79
C SER A 199 -1.37 -0.53 -29.71
N ILE A 200 -0.49 -1.54 -29.78
CA ILE A 200 1.00 -1.51 -29.74
C ILE A 200 1.57 -0.67 -30.93
N PRO A 201 2.83 -0.09 -30.99
CA PRO A 201 4.08 -0.35 -30.22
C PRO A 201 4.97 0.83 -29.71
N ARG A 202 5.89 0.47 -28.79
CA ARG A 202 7.28 0.99 -28.52
C ARG A 202 7.38 2.46 -28.03
N ASP A 203 8.08 2.86 -26.96
CA ASP A 203 9.31 2.40 -26.31
C ASP A 203 9.43 3.01 -24.88
N GLY A 204 9.90 2.22 -23.90
CA GLY A 204 10.59 2.65 -22.66
C GLY A 204 9.90 3.56 -21.62
N LEU A 205 9.19 2.99 -20.63
CA LEU A 205 9.38 3.08 -19.15
C LEU A 205 8.17 2.43 -18.38
N PRO A 206 8.25 2.27 -17.04
CA PRO A 206 8.19 0.99 -16.34
C PRO A 206 6.81 0.30 -16.29
N ILE A 207 6.90 -1.01 -16.12
CA ILE A 207 5.91 -2.05 -16.32
C ILE A 207 4.71 -1.89 -15.35
N LYS A 208 3.53 -1.46 -15.84
CA LYS A 208 2.28 -2.10 -15.37
C LYS A 208 2.45 -3.55 -15.79
N ILE A 209 2.61 -4.47 -14.84
CA ILE A 209 2.75 -5.90 -15.15
C ILE A 209 1.38 -6.39 -15.60
N ALA A 210 1.02 -6.03 -16.83
CA ALA A 210 -0.19 -6.47 -17.50
C ALA A 210 0.03 -7.85 -18.14
N ASP A 211 1.25 -8.37 -18.12
CA ASP A 211 1.65 -9.66 -18.71
C ASP A 211 2.02 -10.75 -17.68
N GLY A 212 2.01 -10.41 -16.38
CA GLY A 212 2.42 -11.31 -15.29
C GLY A 212 3.93 -11.42 -15.09
N THR A 213 4.77 -10.59 -15.70
CA THR A 213 6.21 -10.57 -15.44
C THR A 213 6.55 -10.35 -13.95
N CYS A 214 7.31 -11.26 -13.34
CA CYS A 214 7.74 -11.09 -11.96
C CYS A 214 8.75 -9.94 -11.79
N PRO A 215 8.56 -9.03 -10.80
CA PRO A 215 9.56 -8.02 -10.46
C PRO A 215 10.90 -8.64 -10.06
N ALA A 216 11.99 -7.93 -10.35
CA ALA A 216 13.31 -8.27 -9.82
C ALA A 216 13.39 -7.91 -8.32
N PRO A 217 14.16 -8.65 -7.52
CA PRO A 217 14.47 -8.24 -6.15
C PRO A 217 15.24 -6.91 -6.17
N THR A 218 15.13 -6.16 -5.07
CA THR A 218 15.88 -4.91 -4.93
C THR A 218 17.39 -5.16 -4.99
N LEU A 219 18.15 -4.26 -5.61
CA LEU A 219 19.63 -4.32 -5.64
C LEU A 219 20.24 -4.38 -4.23
N GLY A 220 19.50 -3.84 -3.25
CA GLY A 220 19.81 -3.85 -1.82
C GLY A 220 19.56 -5.16 -1.09
N TYR A 221 19.05 -6.22 -1.74
CA TYR A 221 18.78 -7.50 -1.08
C TYR A 221 20.03 -8.06 -0.37
N THR A 222 19.86 -8.56 0.84
CA THR A 222 20.93 -9.04 1.71
C THR A 222 20.46 -10.26 2.51
N GLY A 223 21.30 -11.29 2.59
CA GLY A 223 21.12 -12.40 3.53
C GLY A 223 20.02 -13.40 3.18
N ARG A 224 19.59 -14.16 4.20
CA ARG A 224 18.54 -15.20 4.14
C ARG A 224 18.84 -16.36 3.19
N GLU A 225 20.11 -16.74 3.08
CA GLU A 225 20.55 -17.81 2.18
C GLU A 225 19.89 -19.14 2.53
N ASP A 226 19.78 -19.44 3.82
CA ASP A 226 19.08 -20.60 4.37
C ASP A 226 17.62 -20.69 3.90
N MET A 227 16.88 -19.58 3.98
CA MET A 227 15.47 -19.54 3.57
C MET A 227 15.32 -19.62 2.05
N ILE A 228 16.26 -19.02 1.31
CA ILE A 228 16.31 -19.13 -0.15
C ILE A 228 16.51 -20.59 -0.55
N GLU A 229 17.50 -21.28 0.02
CA GLU A 229 17.79 -22.69 -0.27
C GLU A 229 16.58 -23.59 0.05
N VAL A 230 15.93 -23.37 1.19
CA VAL A 230 14.71 -24.12 1.57
C VAL A 230 13.57 -23.87 0.59
N ALA A 231 13.31 -22.60 0.24
CA ALA A 231 12.25 -22.26 -0.70
C ALA A 231 12.55 -22.75 -2.12
N GLN A 232 13.80 -22.69 -2.56
CA GLN A 232 14.26 -23.24 -3.84
C GLN A 232 14.06 -24.74 -3.90
N SER A 233 14.51 -25.46 -2.86
CA SER A 233 14.34 -26.92 -2.76
C SER A 233 12.87 -27.28 -2.81
N CYS A 234 12.03 -26.56 -2.05
CA CYS A 234 10.58 -26.77 -2.03
C CYS A 234 9.97 -26.63 -3.43
N ILE A 235 10.23 -25.53 -4.16
CA ILE A 235 9.56 -25.29 -5.44
C ILE A 235 10.14 -26.11 -6.59
N LEU A 236 11.39 -26.59 -6.51
CA LEU A 236 12.05 -27.35 -7.56
C LEU A 236 11.88 -28.88 -7.44
N GLU A 237 11.30 -29.38 -6.36
CA GLU A 237 11.18 -30.81 -6.09
C GLU A 237 10.10 -31.48 -6.97
N GLN A 238 10.46 -31.82 -8.21
CA GLN A 238 9.55 -32.34 -9.24
C GLN A 238 9.37 -33.87 -9.26
N ASP A 239 9.96 -34.62 -8.33
CA ASP A 239 9.79 -36.07 -8.29
C ASP A 239 8.36 -36.50 -7.90
N SER A 240 7.55 -35.56 -7.38
CA SER A 240 6.12 -35.75 -7.17
C SER A 240 5.32 -35.19 -8.36
N LYS A 241 4.39 -35.99 -8.89
CA LYS A 241 3.38 -35.54 -9.88
C LYS A 241 2.30 -34.67 -9.24
N GLU A 242 2.66 -33.84 -8.27
CA GLU A 242 1.75 -33.03 -7.48
C GLU A 242 2.14 -31.54 -7.57
N GLN A 243 1.13 -30.68 -7.51
CA GLN A 243 1.32 -29.24 -7.49
C GLN A 243 1.90 -28.80 -6.15
N ILE A 244 2.94 -27.96 -6.18
CA ILE A 244 3.60 -27.47 -4.98
C ILE A 244 3.04 -26.09 -4.63
N VAL A 245 2.70 -25.87 -3.37
CA VAL A 245 2.26 -24.56 -2.86
C VAL A 245 3.14 -24.16 -1.69
N CYS A 246 4.15 -23.35 -1.95
CA CYS A 246 5.04 -22.78 -0.96
C CYS A 246 4.44 -21.49 -0.37
N VAL A 247 4.08 -21.49 0.91
CA VAL A 247 3.51 -20.35 1.63
C VAL A 247 4.59 -19.70 2.49
N MET A 248 5.00 -18.49 2.09
CA MET A 248 5.88 -17.60 2.85
C MET A 248 5.03 -16.69 3.74
N TYR A 249 5.03 -16.96 5.05
CA TYR A 249 4.21 -16.21 6.02
C TYR A 249 5.07 -15.54 7.09
N GLY A 250 4.58 -14.47 7.70
CA GLY A 250 5.32 -13.75 8.75
C GLY A 250 4.88 -12.29 8.91
N PRO A 251 5.46 -11.56 9.88
CA PRO A 251 5.08 -10.18 10.17
C PRO A 251 5.31 -9.22 8.99
N GLY A 252 4.63 -8.07 9.01
CA GLY A 252 4.85 -6.99 8.05
C GLY A 252 6.29 -6.49 8.11
N GLY A 253 6.88 -6.13 6.96
CA GLY A 253 8.25 -5.61 6.90
C GLY A 253 9.37 -6.66 7.05
N ALA A 254 9.05 -7.94 7.23
CA ALA A 254 10.05 -9.01 7.32
C ALA A 254 10.78 -9.32 5.99
N GLY A 255 10.21 -8.95 4.85
CA GLY A 255 10.84 -9.13 3.52
C GLY A 255 10.35 -10.33 2.71
N LYS A 256 9.17 -10.89 3.01
CA LYS A 256 8.56 -12.02 2.28
C LYS A 256 8.53 -11.84 0.76
N THR A 257 8.02 -10.71 0.28
CA THR A 257 7.97 -10.36 -1.15
C THR A 257 9.35 -10.36 -1.78
N GLN A 258 10.35 -9.80 -1.08
CA GLN A 258 11.73 -9.77 -1.58
C GLN A 258 12.36 -11.17 -1.60
N LEU A 259 12.07 -12.02 -0.62
CA LEU A 259 12.48 -13.42 -0.61
C LEU A 259 11.87 -14.18 -1.81
N ALA A 260 10.58 -14.00 -2.07
CA ALA A 260 9.91 -14.59 -3.23
C ALA A 260 10.58 -14.16 -4.55
N PHE A 261 10.85 -12.86 -4.74
CA PHE A 261 11.53 -12.36 -5.93
C PHE A 261 12.94 -12.91 -6.07
N LYS A 262 13.68 -13.06 -4.96
CA LYS A 262 15.03 -13.62 -4.99
C LYS A 262 15.04 -15.10 -5.36
N VAL A 263 14.07 -15.86 -4.86
CA VAL A 263 13.88 -17.27 -5.22
C VAL A 263 13.51 -17.40 -6.70
N VAL A 264 12.61 -16.55 -7.21
CA VAL A 264 12.28 -16.47 -8.65
C VAL A 264 13.52 -16.18 -9.48
N GLU A 265 14.31 -15.16 -9.11
CA GLU A 265 15.53 -14.77 -9.82
C GLU A 265 16.49 -15.97 -9.96
N ARG A 266 16.76 -16.67 -8.87
CA ARG A 266 17.70 -17.80 -8.87
C ARG A 266 17.18 -19.04 -9.57
N THR A 267 15.86 -19.24 -9.59
CA THR A 267 15.25 -20.40 -10.23
C THR A 267 14.77 -20.12 -11.65
N ARG A 268 14.93 -18.89 -12.16
CA ARG A 268 14.34 -18.44 -13.44
C ARG A 268 14.60 -19.39 -14.61
N GLY A 269 15.78 -19.99 -14.69
CA GLY A 269 16.17 -20.93 -15.75
C GLY A 269 15.44 -22.27 -15.74
N HIS A 270 14.78 -22.63 -14.64
CA HIS A 270 14.00 -23.88 -14.53
C HIS A 270 12.57 -23.73 -15.06
N TRP A 271 12.06 -22.50 -15.16
CA TRP A 271 10.66 -22.24 -15.46
C TRP A 271 10.49 -21.89 -16.94
N ALA A 272 9.59 -22.60 -17.62
CA ALA A 272 9.09 -22.17 -18.91
C ALA A 272 8.39 -20.81 -18.73
N ASP A 273 7.58 -20.70 -17.67
CA ASP A 273 6.82 -19.51 -17.37
C ASP A 273 6.82 -19.14 -15.88
N VAL A 274 6.97 -17.84 -15.61
CA VAL A 274 6.82 -17.25 -14.28
C VAL A 274 5.74 -16.18 -14.37
N ILE A 275 4.74 -16.28 -13.51
CA ILE A 275 3.62 -15.33 -13.44
C ILE A 275 3.57 -14.74 -12.04
N TYR A 276 3.54 -13.41 -11.95
CA TYR A 276 3.35 -12.66 -10.73
C TYR A 276 1.96 -12.03 -10.70
N ILE A 277 1.26 -12.20 -9.58
CA ILE A 277 -0.07 -11.67 -9.31
C ILE A 277 -0.05 -10.98 -7.94
N ASP A 278 -0.54 -9.74 -7.89
CA ASP A 278 -0.86 -9.07 -6.63
C ASP A 278 -2.17 -9.65 -6.07
N ALA A 279 -2.07 -10.29 -4.91
CA ALA A 279 -3.16 -10.93 -4.19
C ALA A 279 -3.70 -10.09 -3.03
N SER A 280 -3.47 -8.78 -3.05
CA SER A 280 -3.98 -7.84 -2.04
C SER A 280 -5.51 -7.79 -1.99
N THR A 281 -6.20 -7.94 -3.14
CA THR A 281 -7.67 -7.98 -3.22
C THR A 281 -8.14 -8.98 -4.29
N GLN A 282 -9.42 -9.33 -4.27
CA GLN A 282 -10.02 -10.13 -5.34
C GLN A 282 -9.85 -9.47 -6.72
N ASP A 283 -10.15 -8.16 -6.81
CA ASP A 283 -10.03 -7.40 -8.05
C ASP A 283 -8.59 -7.40 -8.61
N SER A 284 -7.57 -7.31 -7.73
CA SER A 284 -6.16 -7.31 -8.17
C SER A 284 -5.75 -8.67 -8.74
N ILE A 285 -6.24 -9.76 -8.16
CA ILE A 285 -6.01 -11.13 -8.65
C ILE A 285 -6.66 -11.32 -10.02
N GLU A 286 -7.95 -11.00 -10.12
CA GLU A 286 -8.71 -11.19 -11.35
C GLU A 286 -8.14 -10.34 -12.50
N ALA A 287 -7.83 -9.07 -12.24
CA ALA A 287 -7.22 -8.18 -13.23
C ALA A 287 -5.83 -8.66 -13.65
N GLY A 288 -4.99 -9.11 -12.71
CA GLY A 288 -3.65 -9.62 -13.01
C GLY A 288 -3.69 -10.88 -13.88
N LEU A 289 -4.53 -11.86 -13.50
CA LEU A 289 -4.70 -13.11 -14.25
C LEU A 289 -5.34 -12.86 -15.63
N GLN A 290 -6.30 -11.93 -15.72
CA GLN A 290 -6.87 -11.53 -17.01
C GLN A 290 -5.82 -10.87 -17.91
N GLY A 291 -4.96 -10.02 -17.35
CA GLY A 291 -3.85 -9.40 -18.07
C GLY A 291 -2.95 -10.45 -18.73
N VAL A 292 -2.53 -11.47 -17.96
CA VAL A 292 -1.77 -12.62 -18.48
C VAL A 292 -2.48 -13.30 -19.65
N SER A 293 -3.81 -13.46 -19.54
CA SER A 293 -4.62 -14.09 -20.57
C SER A 293 -4.55 -13.37 -21.91
N VAL A 294 -4.71 -12.05 -21.85
CA VAL A 294 -4.67 -11.15 -23.00
C VAL A 294 -3.25 -11.09 -23.58
N ALA A 295 -2.23 -10.92 -22.73
CA ALA A 295 -0.83 -10.80 -23.15
C ALA A 295 -0.33 -12.06 -23.88
N ARG A 296 -0.73 -13.25 -23.40
CA ARG A 296 -0.34 -14.54 -23.98
C ARG A 296 -1.28 -14.99 -25.11
N LYS A 297 -2.32 -14.22 -25.42
CA LYS A 297 -3.34 -14.54 -26.43
C LYS A 297 -4.03 -15.89 -26.18
N ILE A 298 -4.25 -16.23 -24.91
CA ILE A 298 -4.90 -17.48 -24.50
C ILE A 298 -6.40 -17.28 -24.19
N GLY A 299 -6.85 -16.02 -24.03
CA GLY A 299 -8.23 -15.66 -23.75
C GLY A 299 -8.36 -14.21 -23.27
N ASP A 300 -9.50 -13.90 -22.66
CA ASP A 300 -9.88 -12.55 -22.21
C ASP A 300 -10.41 -12.52 -20.76
N SER A 301 -10.25 -13.62 -20.01
CA SER A 301 -10.73 -13.75 -18.63
C SER A 301 -9.70 -14.44 -17.73
N PHE A 302 -9.79 -14.22 -16.42
CA PHE A 302 -8.85 -14.84 -15.48
C PHE A 302 -8.89 -16.38 -15.50
N GLN A 303 -10.07 -16.98 -15.72
CA GLN A 303 -10.23 -18.43 -15.78
C GLN A 303 -9.45 -19.06 -16.94
N HIS A 304 -9.26 -18.34 -18.05
CA HIS A 304 -8.44 -18.82 -19.16
C HIS A 304 -6.98 -18.99 -18.74
N THR A 305 -6.43 -18.08 -17.94
CA THR A 305 -5.07 -18.19 -17.40
C THR A 305 -4.93 -19.39 -16.46
N LEU A 306 -5.89 -19.61 -15.56
CA LEU A 306 -5.87 -20.77 -14.65
C LEU A 306 -5.96 -22.10 -15.40
N ARG A 307 -6.84 -22.18 -16.41
CA ARG A 307 -6.97 -23.38 -17.27
C ARG A 307 -5.72 -23.63 -18.09
N TRP A 308 -5.12 -22.57 -18.62
CA TRP A 308 -3.88 -22.66 -19.39
C TRP A 308 -2.72 -23.13 -18.51
N LEU A 309 -2.58 -22.63 -17.28
CA LEU A 309 -1.59 -23.13 -16.31
C LEU A 309 -1.82 -24.60 -15.96
N GLY A 310 -3.07 -24.99 -15.71
CA GLY A 310 -3.44 -26.38 -15.43
C GLY A 310 -3.14 -27.37 -16.56
N SER A 311 -3.07 -26.89 -17.81
CA SER A 311 -2.75 -27.71 -19.00
C SER A 311 -1.39 -27.38 -19.61
N HIS A 312 -0.57 -26.58 -18.91
CA HIS A 312 0.69 -26.09 -19.45
C HIS A 312 1.70 -27.25 -19.61
N PRO A 313 2.36 -27.42 -20.77
CA PRO A 313 3.17 -28.60 -21.05
C PRO A 313 4.52 -28.61 -20.33
N GLY A 314 4.95 -27.49 -19.76
CA GLY A 314 6.24 -27.33 -19.10
C GLY A 314 6.14 -26.94 -17.62
N PRO A 315 7.29 -26.79 -16.95
CA PRO A 315 7.34 -26.29 -15.57
C PRO A 315 6.96 -24.80 -15.55
N TRP A 316 6.04 -24.44 -14.65
CA TRP A 316 5.62 -23.05 -14.46
C TRP A 316 5.61 -22.69 -12.97
N LEU A 317 5.76 -21.40 -12.71
CA LEU A 317 5.73 -20.81 -11.37
C LEU A 317 4.71 -19.68 -11.32
N LEU A 318 3.79 -19.74 -10.36
CA LEU A 318 2.85 -18.67 -10.03
C LEU A 318 3.23 -18.04 -8.69
N VAL A 319 3.42 -16.73 -8.64
CA VAL A 319 3.66 -15.95 -7.43
C VAL A 319 2.41 -15.15 -7.11
N MET A 320 1.80 -15.43 -5.96
CA MET A 320 0.69 -14.68 -5.39
C MET A 320 1.20 -13.88 -4.19
N ASP A 321 1.44 -12.59 -4.40
CA ASP A 321 2.06 -11.73 -3.39
C ASP A 321 1.00 -10.98 -2.59
N ASN A 322 1.24 -10.77 -1.30
CA ASN A 322 0.44 -9.89 -0.46
C ASN A 322 -0.99 -10.39 -0.17
N ALA A 323 -1.18 -11.71 -0.07
CA ALA A 323 -2.45 -12.36 0.25
C ALA A 323 -2.84 -12.18 1.74
N ASP A 324 -3.10 -10.94 2.14
CA ASP A 324 -3.29 -10.48 3.52
C ASP A 324 -4.78 -10.31 3.91
N ASP A 325 -5.72 -10.55 2.99
CA ASP A 325 -7.16 -10.47 3.24
C ASP A 325 -7.73 -11.84 3.67
N PRO A 326 -8.23 -12.00 4.92
CA PRO A 326 -8.75 -13.27 5.40
C PRO A 326 -10.10 -13.66 4.77
N SER A 327 -10.80 -12.74 4.11
CA SER A 327 -12.07 -13.00 3.44
C SER A 327 -11.90 -13.48 1.99
N LEU A 328 -10.69 -13.39 1.44
CA LEU A 328 -10.39 -13.71 0.06
C LEU A 328 -10.38 -15.23 -0.16
N PRO A 329 -11.19 -15.78 -1.08
CA PRO A 329 -11.24 -17.21 -1.36
C PRO A 329 -10.04 -17.64 -2.23
N LEU A 330 -8.83 -17.59 -1.67
CA LEU A 330 -7.57 -17.70 -2.43
C LEU A 330 -7.45 -19.02 -3.20
N ARG A 331 -8.07 -20.09 -2.68
CA ARG A 331 -8.11 -21.41 -3.31
C ARG A 331 -8.77 -21.40 -4.69
N ASP A 332 -9.75 -20.53 -4.91
CA ASP A 332 -10.49 -20.45 -6.18
C ASP A 332 -9.64 -19.85 -7.31
N TYR A 333 -8.52 -19.22 -6.95
CA TYR A 333 -7.55 -18.62 -7.88
C TYR A 333 -6.30 -19.47 -8.09
N LEU A 334 -6.24 -20.68 -7.54
CA LEU A 334 -5.16 -21.62 -7.80
C LEU A 334 -5.46 -22.46 -9.06
N PRO A 335 -4.50 -22.63 -10.00
CA PRO A 335 -4.70 -23.46 -11.18
C PRO A 335 -5.07 -24.90 -10.82
N SER A 336 -6.13 -25.41 -11.44
CA SER A 336 -6.49 -26.82 -11.34
C SER A 336 -5.50 -27.68 -12.13
N GLY A 337 -4.74 -28.55 -11.47
CA GLY A 337 -3.76 -29.42 -12.13
C GLY A 337 -2.89 -30.19 -11.13
N GLY A 338 -2.19 -31.22 -11.60
CA GLY A 338 -1.27 -32.02 -10.78
C GLY A 338 0.18 -31.54 -10.82
N HIS A 339 0.48 -30.39 -11.41
CA HIS A 339 1.86 -29.93 -11.59
C HIS A 339 1.97 -28.41 -11.51
N GLY A 340 3.20 -27.93 -11.48
CA GLY A 340 3.53 -26.52 -11.31
C GLY A 340 3.78 -26.14 -9.85
N SER A 341 4.43 -24.99 -9.68
CA SER A 341 4.81 -24.49 -8.36
C SER A 341 4.16 -23.13 -8.11
N ILE A 342 3.72 -22.92 -6.89
CA ILE A 342 3.05 -21.69 -6.45
C ILE A 342 3.81 -21.14 -5.24
N ILE A 343 4.15 -19.85 -5.25
CA ILE A 343 4.64 -19.12 -4.08
C ILE A 343 3.54 -18.16 -3.63
N ILE A 344 3.16 -18.23 -2.36
CA ILE A 344 2.20 -17.30 -1.74
C ILE A 344 2.92 -16.50 -0.65
N THR A 345 2.84 -15.17 -0.67
CA THR A 345 3.32 -14.34 0.45
C THR A 345 2.15 -13.77 1.25
N THR A 346 2.23 -13.82 2.58
CA THR A 346 1.11 -13.41 3.45
C THR A 346 1.55 -13.07 4.89
N ARG A 347 0.74 -12.29 5.61
CA ARG A 347 0.84 -12.08 7.07
C ARG A 347 -0.05 -13.05 7.84
N LEU A 348 -0.97 -13.73 7.17
CA LEU A 348 -1.98 -14.58 7.78
C LEU A 348 -1.46 -16.01 7.91
N TYR A 349 -1.26 -16.47 9.14
CA TYR A 349 -0.88 -17.87 9.40
C TYR A 349 -1.89 -18.88 8.83
N GLY A 350 -3.18 -18.53 8.80
CA GLY A 350 -4.25 -19.40 8.31
C GLY A 350 -4.09 -19.85 6.85
N ILE A 351 -3.41 -19.05 6.01
CA ILE A 351 -3.16 -19.37 4.60
C ILE A 351 -2.20 -20.56 4.44
N THR A 352 -1.42 -20.90 5.47
CA THR A 352 -0.57 -22.11 5.46
C THR A 352 -1.36 -23.41 5.34
N ALA A 353 -2.69 -23.38 5.50
CA ALA A 353 -3.58 -24.51 5.19
C ALA A 353 -3.59 -24.88 3.70
N LEU A 354 -3.18 -23.96 2.81
CA LEU A 354 -3.04 -24.20 1.37
C LEU A 354 -1.68 -24.80 0.98
N ALA A 355 -0.72 -24.83 1.91
CA ALA A 355 0.64 -25.26 1.62
C ALA A 355 0.69 -26.76 1.25
N GLN A 356 1.41 -27.07 0.17
CA GLN A 356 1.50 -28.41 -0.41
C GLN A 356 2.97 -28.72 -0.76
N GLY A 357 3.43 -29.92 -0.41
CA GLY A 357 4.82 -30.36 -0.59
C GLY A 357 5.68 -30.28 0.68
N PRO A 358 6.87 -30.91 0.68
CA PRO A 358 7.83 -30.82 1.77
C PRO A 358 8.37 -29.39 1.91
N ASN A 359 8.59 -28.95 3.15
CA ASN A 359 9.09 -27.61 3.47
C ASN A 359 8.28 -26.45 2.84
N SER A 360 7.01 -26.69 2.53
CA SER A 360 6.10 -25.76 1.86
C SER A 360 5.59 -24.62 2.75
N LYS A 361 5.97 -24.60 4.03
CA LYS A 361 5.63 -23.53 4.97
C LYS A 361 6.91 -22.81 5.37
N CYS A 362 7.11 -21.62 4.83
CA CYS A 362 8.29 -20.79 5.10
C CYS A 362 7.89 -19.66 6.06
N ASN A 363 8.31 -19.76 7.32
CA ASN A 363 8.14 -18.67 8.29
C ASN A 363 9.24 -17.63 8.10
N VAL A 364 8.90 -16.50 7.48
CA VAL A 364 9.82 -15.39 7.26
C VAL A 364 9.80 -14.50 8.50
N SER A 365 10.68 -14.82 9.44
CA SER A 365 10.93 -14.08 10.67
C SER A 365 11.91 -12.92 10.47
N SER A 366 12.29 -12.26 11.56
CA SER A 366 13.35 -11.26 11.61
C SER A 366 14.68 -11.80 11.06
N MET A 367 15.54 -10.92 10.57
CA MET A 367 16.84 -11.27 10.00
C MET A 367 17.83 -11.70 11.09
N SER A 368 18.89 -12.42 10.72
CA SER A 368 20.05 -12.60 11.60
C SER A 368 20.72 -11.25 11.87
N GLN A 369 21.46 -11.15 12.97
CA GLN A 369 22.20 -9.94 13.32
C GLN A 369 23.19 -9.54 12.22
N ASP A 370 23.92 -10.51 11.68
CA ASP A 370 24.92 -10.29 10.64
C ASP A 370 24.27 -9.78 9.34
N ASP A 371 23.18 -10.42 8.89
CA ASP A 371 22.46 -10.00 7.69
C ASP A 371 21.83 -8.62 7.86
N ALA A 372 21.31 -8.34 9.04
CA ALA A 372 20.70 -7.06 9.37
C ALA A 372 21.73 -5.93 9.43
N LEU A 373 22.92 -6.17 9.99
CA LEU A 373 24.02 -5.22 9.98
C LEU A 373 24.53 -4.99 8.55
N ALA A 374 24.73 -6.05 7.78
CA ALA A 374 25.12 -5.95 6.38
C ALA A 374 24.09 -5.14 5.56
N LEU A 375 22.80 -5.36 5.79
CA LEU A 375 21.72 -4.60 5.15
C LEU A 375 21.73 -3.14 5.55
N LEU A 376 21.97 -2.83 6.84
CA LEU A 376 22.06 -1.45 7.33
C LEU A 376 23.21 -0.70 6.66
N LEU A 377 24.40 -1.30 6.64
CA LEU A 377 25.60 -0.72 6.04
C LEU A 377 25.41 -0.50 4.53
N LYS A 378 24.77 -1.47 3.85
CA LYS A 378 24.46 -1.38 2.43
C LYS A 378 23.45 -0.27 2.12
N ALA A 379 22.36 -0.19 2.88
CA ALA A 379 21.36 0.86 2.73
C ALA A 379 21.91 2.26 3.06
N ALA A 380 22.87 2.35 3.98
CA ALA A 380 23.58 3.58 4.30
C ALA A 380 24.69 3.96 3.29
N GLN A 381 24.93 3.13 2.26
CA GLN A 381 26.02 3.30 1.29
C GLN A 381 27.41 3.33 1.95
N LYS A 382 27.59 2.50 2.99
CA LYS A 382 28.84 2.39 3.76
C LYS A 382 29.40 0.96 3.80
N GLN A 383 28.90 0.04 2.97
CA GLN A 383 29.34 -1.37 3.02
C GLN A 383 30.83 -1.57 2.69
N ASP A 384 31.40 -0.70 1.85
CA ASP A 384 32.81 -0.79 1.42
C ASP A 384 33.74 0.13 2.23
N ARG A 385 33.26 0.67 3.37
CA ARG A 385 34.04 1.54 4.26
C ARG A 385 34.41 0.83 5.53
N GLU A 386 35.69 0.90 5.91
CA GLU A 386 36.11 0.61 7.27
C GLU A 386 35.54 1.67 8.21
N LEU A 387 34.67 1.23 9.11
CA LEU A 387 34.09 2.09 10.13
C LEU A 387 34.94 2.06 11.40
N PRO A 388 35.11 3.21 12.10
CA PRO A 388 35.68 3.22 13.44
C PRO A 388 34.89 2.29 14.38
N SER A 389 35.56 1.69 15.38
CA SER A 389 34.94 0.76 16.34
C SER A 389 33.63 1.29 16.93
N GLU A 390 33.62 2.56 17.34
CA GLU A 390 32.44 3.22 17.92
C GLU A 390 31.25 3.31 16.95
N GLU A 391 31.50 3.51 15.65
CA GLU A 391 30.44 3.55 14.63
C GLU A 391 29.92 2.15 14.32
N THR A 392 30.79 1.13 14.34
CA THR A 392 30.40 -0.27 14.20
C THR A 392 29.53 -0.72 15.38
N GLU A 393 29.93 -0.41 16.60
CA GLU A 393 29.13 -0.67 17.81
C GLU A 393 27.77 0.04 17.77
N SER A 394 27.75 1.29 17.29
CA SER A 394 26.50 2.03 17.11
C SER A 394 25.60 1.44 16.03
N ALA A 395 26.15 0.96 14.90
CA ALA A 395 25.40 0.28 13.86
C ALA A 395 24.78 -1.03 14.37
N THR A 396 25.55 -1.84 15.11
CA THR A 396 25.06 -3.07 15.76
C THR A 396 23.91 -2.75 16.73
N ALA A 397 24.08 -1.74 17.59
CA ALA A 397 23.07 -1.35 18.55
C ALA A 397 21.79 -0.76 17.90
N ILE A 398 21.87 -0.21 16.68
CA ILE A 398 20.68 0.22 15.92
C ILE A 398 19.89 -1.00 15.46
N VAL A 399 20.56 -2.02 14.96
CA VAL A 399 19.93 -3.26 14.48
C VAL A 399 19.27 -4.04 15.61
N GLU A 400 19.96 -4.12 16.76
CA GLU A 400 19.47 -4.77 17.97
C GLU A 400 18.37 -3.98 18.69
N ALA A 401 18.22 -2.68 18.38
CA ALA A 401 17.19 -1.87 19.01
C ALA A 401 15.81 -2.47 18.74
N SER A 402 15.02 -2.66 19.78
CA SER A 402 13.70 -3.29 19.72
C SER A 402 12.73 -2.65 18.72
N ASP A 403 12.89 -1.35 18.42
CA ASP A 403 12.10 -0.62 17.41
C ASP A 403 12.46 -1.00 15.96
N VAL A 404 13.69 -1.46 15.75
CA VAL A 404 14.20 -1.93 14.45
C VAL A 404 14.04 -3.44 14.35
N GLY A 405 14.24 -4.16 15.47
CA GLY A 405 13.81 -5.54 15.69
C GLY A 405 14.33 -6.53 14.66
N HIS A 406 15.47 -6.25 14.02
CA HIS A 406 16.00 -7.00 12.89
C HIS A 406 15.01 -7.14 11.70
N PHE A 407 14.05 -6.21 11.55
CA PHE A 407 13.11 -6.18 10.43
C PHE A 407 13.70 -5.45 9.23
N ALA A 408 13.76 -6.14 8.09
CA ALA A 408 14.37 -5.63 6.86
C ALA A 408 13.91 -4.22 6.49
N LEU A 409 12.60 -3.95 6.56
CA LEU A 409 12.04 -2.64 6.21
C LEU A 409 12.53 -1.53 7.16
N ALA A 410 12.51 -1.77 8.47
CA ALA A 410 12.96 -0.79 9.46
C ALA A 410 14.47 -0.50 9.30
N ILE A 411 15.27 -1.53 9.01
CA ILE A 411 16.70 -1.40 8.75
C ILE A 411 16.96 -0.57 7.49
N VAL A 412 16.26 -0.86 6.40
CA VAL A 412 16.41 -0.10 5.14
C VAL A 412 16.04 1.37 5.34
N HIS A 413 14.99 1.67 6.09
CA HIS A 413 14.64 3.06 6.41
C HIS A 413 15.71 3.76 7.24
N ALA A 414 16.22 3.10 8.29
CA ALA A 414 17.30 3.64 9.11
C ALA A 414 18.57 3.89 8.27
N GLY A 415 18.97 2.90 7.47
CA GLY A 415 20.14 3.00 6.59
C GLY A 415 19.99 4.08 5.54
N ALA A 416 18.86 4.13 4.83
CA ALA A 416 18.59 5.16 3.83
C ALA A 416 18.62 6.57 4.43
N PHE A 417 18.04 6.77 5.62
CA PHE A 417 18.11 8.05 6.33
C PHE A 417 19.55 8.46 6.65
N ILE A 418 20.36 7.52 7.14
CA ILE A 418 21.79 7.75 7.44
C ILE A 418 22.57 8.06 6.16
N GLY A 419 22.30 7.35 5.07
CA GLY A 419 22.99 7.53 3.79
C GLY A 419 22.64 8.83 3.08
N GLN A 420 21.39 9.30 3.19
CA GLN A 420 20.93 10.55 2.56
C GLN A 420 21.27 11.80 3.36
N SER A 421 21.43 11.69 4.68
CA SER A 421 21.69 12.82 5.56
C SER A 421 23.18 13.18 5.57
N GLN A 422 23.52 14.36 5.05
CA GLN A 422 24.90 14.86 5.06
C GLN A 422 25.41 14.97 6.51
N HIS A 423 26.55 14.34 6.80
CA HIS A 423 27.17 14.26 8.14
C HIS A 423 26.45 13.38 9.19
N MET A 424 25.43 12.60 8.82
CA MET A 424 24.80 11.66 9.77
C MET A 424 25.69 10.43 10.01
N THR A 425 25.96 10.17 11.28
CA THR A 425 26.71 8.99 11.74
C THR A 425 25.75 7.98 12.39
N PHE A 426 26.15 6.71 12.49
CA PHE A 426 25.36 5.70 13.20
C PHE A 426 25.13 6.12 14.65
N SER A 427 26.17 6.63 15.31
CA SER A 427 26.08 7.09 16.70
C SER A 427 25.07 8.24 16.86
N SER A 428 25.11 9.21 15.94
CA SER A 428 24.20 10.37 15.94
C SER A 428 22.75 9.95 15.68
N TYR A 429 22.52 9.05 14.73
CA TYR A 429 21.19 8.49 14.45
C TYR A 429 20.66 7.71 15.66
N ARG A 430 21.50 6.90 16.31
CA ARG A 430 21.13 6.13 17.50
C ARG A 430 20.68 7.05 18.65
N LEU A 431 21.39 8.16 18.87
CA LEU A 431 21.01 9.16 19.87
C LEU A 431 19.68 9.83 19.51
N MET A 432 19.50 10.23 18.25
CA MET A 432 18.24 10.82 17.77
C MET A 432 17.06 9.86 17.96
N LEU A 433 17.23 8.58 17.59
CA LEU A 433 16.20 7.56 17.72
C LEU A 433 15.82 7.35 19.20
N ARG A 434 16.82 7.25 20.09
CA ARG A 434 16.59 7.13 21.54
C ARG A 434 15.89 8.36 22.11
N ASP A 435 16.28 9.56 21.70
CA ASP A 435 15.66 10.79 22.21
C ASP A 435 14.20 10.92 21.73
N LYS A 436 13.93 10.62 20.45
CA LYS A 436 12.56 10.58 19.92
C LYS A 436 11.71 9.51 20.59
N LYS A 437 12.29 8.33 20.87
CA LYS A 437 11.62 7.26 21.63
C LYS A 437 11.31 7.69 23.06
N ARG A 438 12.27 8.29 23.76
CA ARG A 438 12.08 8.82 25.12
C ARG A 438 10.98 9.88 25.13
N GLN A 439 10.98 10.81 24.18
CA GLN A 439 9.91 11.81 24.04
C GLN A 439 8.55 11.16 23.81
N ALA A 440 8.47 10.11 22.97
CA ALA A 440 7.26 9.36 22.75
C ALA A 440 6.79 8.57 23.99
N LEU A 441 7.72 7.99 24.76
CA LEU A 441 7.42 7.25 26.01
C LEU A 441 7.07 8.18 27.17
N GLU A 442 7.70 9.35 27.28
CA GLU A 442 7.33 10.40 28.23
C GLU A 442 5.97 11.00 27.89
N ALA A 443 5.70 11.20 26.60
CA ALA A 443 4.36 11.49 26.15
C ALA A 443 3.43 10.36 26.60
N TYR A 444 3.80 9.08 26.42
CA TYR A 444 3.05 7.88 26.82
C TYR A 444 2.88 7.65 28.33
N SER A 445 3.71 8.23 29.19
CA SER A 445 3.61 8.03 30.64
C SER A 445 2.73 9.07 31.32
N ARG A 446 2.63 10.28 30.74
CA ARG A 446 1.80 11.42 31.22
C ARG A 446 0.30 11.28 30.95
N LEU A 447 0.01 10.34 30.09
CA LEU A 447 -1.23 9.67 29.77
C LEU A 447 -1.93 9.09 31.06
N PRO A 448 -3.12 9.58 31.50
CA PRO A 448 -4.01 8.97 32.54
C PRO A 448 -4.26 7.45 32.47
N ALA A 449 -4.28 6.73 33.60
CA ALA A 449 -4.34 5.26 33.67
C ALA A 449 -5.44 4.58 32.82
N ALA A 450 -6.61 5.20 32.63
CA ALA A 450 -7.74 4.65 31.86
C ALA A 450 -7.48 4.44 30.34
N VAL A 451 -6.42 5.03 29.80
CA VAL A 451 -6.02 4.90 28.39
C VAL A 451 -4.65 4.22 28.25
N LYS A 452 -3.96 3.99 29.38
CA LYS A 452 -2.85 3.05 29.41
C LYS A 452 -3.48 1.69 29.21
N VAL A 453 -3.20 1.03 28.09
CA VAL A 453 -3.62 -0.36 27.92
C VAL A 453 -2.83 -1.15 28.96
N ASP A 454 -3.51 -1.70 29.97
CA ASP A 454 -2.83 -2.32 31.10
C ASP A 454 -1.99 -3.54 30.69
N SER A 455 -0.78 -3.58 31.26
CA SER A 455 0.29 -4.57 31.10
C SER A 455 0.89 -4.75 29.69
N TYR A 456 1.49 -3.67 29.17
CA TYR A 456 2.53 -3.65 28.12
C TYR A 456 3.83 -4.39 28.55
N GLY A 457 3.73 -5.69 28.90
CA GLY A 457 4.87 -6.50 29.38
C GLY A 457 5.44 -7.50 28.37
N HIS A 458 4.72 -7.86 27.29
CA HIS A 458 5.07 -9.05 26.48
C HIS A 458 4.89 -8.95 24.96
N THR A 459 4.88 -7.76 24.36
CA THR A 459 5.06 -7.66 22.90
C THR A 459 6.54 -7.54 22.56
N ASN A 460 7.08 -8.53 21.84
CA ASN A 460 8.47 -8.60 21.32
C ASN A 460 8.82 -7.52 20.27
N TYR A 461 8.29 -6.31 20.42
CA TYR A 461 8.76 -5.07 19.79
C TYR A 461 9.35 -4.08 20.82
N PHE A 462 9.33 -4.43 22.11
CA PHE A 462 10.00 -3.71 23.19
C PHE A 462 10.45 -4.72 24.25
N GLY A 463 11.50 -5.47 23.94
CA GLY A 463 12.32 -6.26 24.86
C GLY A 463 13.77 -6.01 24.51
#